data_AF-A0A3B9ILR5-F1
#
_entry.id   AF-A0A3B9ILR5-F1
#
_cell.length_a   1.000
_cell.length_b   1.000
_cell.length_c   1.000
_cell.angle_alpha   90.00
_cell.angle_beta   90.00
_cell.angle_gamma   90.00
#
_symmetry.space_group_name_H-M   'P 1'
#
loop_
_entity.id
_entity.type
_entity.pdbx_description
1 polymer ?
#
loop_
_entity_poly.entity_id
_entity_poly.type
_entity_poly.pdbx_seq_one_letter_code
_entity_poly.pdbx_strand_id
1 'polypeptide(L)' 'SYAAKVGRGRFIEIHVVVPADHPGTTAWFDGIRREIGEALGEAGPHRWLTIVFTTDPAWI' A
#
# COMPACT_ATOMS: atom_id res chain seq x y z
N SER A 1 -0.93 -9.04 4.54
CA SER A 1 -0.15 -7.84 4.88
C SER A 1 1.12 -8.25 5.62
N TYR A 2 2.29 -7.95 5.06
CA TYR A 2 3.60 -8.29 5.62
C TYR A 2 4.31 -7.01 6.05
N ALA A 3 4.83 -6.97 7.27
CA ALA A 3 5.58 -5.81 7.78
C ALA A 3 6.91 -6.31 8.37
N ALA A 4 8.03 -5.95 7.73
CA ALA A 4 9.36 -6.26 8.22
C ALA A 4 10.00 -5.03 8.87
N LYS A 5 10.62 -5.21 10.03
CA LYS A 5 11.37 -4.15 10.73
C LYS A 5 12.87 -4.37 10.49
N VAL A 6 13.50 -3.53 9.68
CA VAL A 6 14.95 -3.56 9.44
C VAL A 6 15.55 -2.24 9.96
N GLY A 7 16.26 -2.28 11.08
CA GLY A 7 16.90 -1.10 11.70
C GLY A 7 15.94 -0.10 12.38
N ARG A 8 16.26 1.20 12.33
CA ARG A 8 15.40 2.30 12.84
C ARG A 8 14.28 2.70 11.84
N GLY A 9 14.32 2.17 10.62
CA GLY A 9 13.29 2.39 9.60
C GLY A 9 12.13 1.40 9.73
N ARG A 10 10.91 1.89 9.49
CA ARG A 10 9.71 1.07 9.32
C ARG A 10 9.42 0.94 7.83
N PHE A 11 9.50 -0.28 7.32
CA PHE A 11 9.12 -0.63 5.95
C PHE A 11 7.75 -1.28 6.00
N ILE A 12 6.78 -0.65 5.34
CA ILE A 12 5.40 -1.11 5.30
C ILE A 12 5.07 -1.42 3.84
N GLU A 13 4.78 -2.68 3.56
CA GLU A 13 4.36 -3.15 2.23
C GLU A 13 2.94 -3.68 2.31
N ILE A 14 2.07 -3.08 1.49
CA ILE A 14 0.66 -3.44 1.42
C ILE A 14 0.38 -3.89 -0.02
N HIS A 15 0.04 -5.16 -0.17
CA HIS A 15 -0.44 -5.73 -1.41
C HIS A 15 -1.95 -5.86 -1.32
N VAL A 16 -2.66 -5.25 -2.26
CA VAL A 16 -4.11 -5.28 -2.36
C VAL A 16 -4.45 -6.01 -3.64
N VAL A 17 -5.06 -7.20 -3.51
CA VAL A 17 -5.61 -7.90 -4.67
C VAL A 17 -6.98 -7.32 -4.99
N VAL A 18 -7.13 -6.89 -6.24
CA VAL A 18 -8.35 -6.28 -6.77
C VAL A 18 -8.92 -7.19 -7.87
N PRO A 19 -10.26 -7.34 -7.98
CA PRO A 19 -10.86 -8.07 -9.08
C PRO A 19 -10.42 -7.50 -10.44
N ALA A 20 -10.22 -8.38 -11.43
CA ALA A 20 -9.78 -7.96 -12.77
C ALA A 20 -10.80 -7.07 -13.51
N ASP A 21 -12.08 -7.20 -13.15
CA ASP A 21 -13.20 -6.43 -13.67
C ASP A 21 -13.53 -5.20 -12.82
N HIS A 22 -12.68 -4.85 -11.84
CA HIS A 22 -12.92 -3.70 -10.99
C HIS A 22 -12.95 -2.40 -11.83
N PRO A 23 -14.03 -1.59 -11.75
CA PRO A 23 -14.13 -0.33 -12.52
C PRO A 23 -13.21 0.81 -12.03
N GLY A 24 -12.32 0.54 -11.07
CA GLY A 24 -11.43 1.54 -10.48
C GLY A 24 -10.45 2.10 -11.51
N THR A 25 -10.28 3.42 -11.52
CA THR A 25 -9.22 4.09 -12.30
C THR A 25 -7.95 4.21 -11.47
N THR A 26 -6.81 4.46 -12.11
CA THR A 26 -5.55 4.76 -11.39
C THR A 26 -5.72 5.89 -10.38
N ALA A 27 -6.46 6.95 -10.74
CA ALA A 27 -6.73 8.06 -9.83
C ALA A 27 -7.54 7.66 -8.59
N TRP A 28 -8.45 6.69 -8.73
CA TRP A 28 -9.19 6.13 -7.59
C TRP A 28 -8.26 5.35 -6.66
N PHE A 29 -7.38 4.50 -7.20
CA PHE A 29 -6.37 3.79 -6.42
C PHE A 29 -5.37 4.74 -5.74
N ASP A 30 -5.03 5.84 -6.40
CA ASP A 30 -4.22 6.91 -5.81
C ASP A 30 -4.90 7.59 -4.62
N GLY A 31 -6.23 7.73 -4.68
CA GLY A 31 -7.06 8.18 -3.56
C GLY A 31 -6.93 7.25 -2.36
N ILE A 32 -7.07 5.94 -2.57
CA ILE A 32 -6.90 4.92 -1.53
C ILE A 32 -5.48 4.96 -0.95
N ARG A 33 -4.47 5.08 -1.81
CA ARG A 33 -3.06 5.19 -1.37
C ARG A 33 -2.85 6.39 -0.46
N ARG A 34 -3.48 7.52 -0.75
CA ARG A 34 -3.43 8.72 0.09
C ARG A 34 -4.13 8.50 1.43
N GLU A 35 -5.35 7.95 1.41
CA GLU A 35 -6.13 7.68 2.63
C GLU A 35 -5.39 6.74 3.58
N ILE A 36 -4.79 5.66 3.06
CA ILE A 36 -3.97 4.74 3.85
C ILE A 36 -2.74 5.46 4.41
N GLY A 37 -2.07 6.29 3.59
CA GLY A 37 -0.91 7.06 4.02
C GLY A 37 -1.22 8.02 5.17
N GLU A 38 -2.37 8.70 5.10
CA GLU A 38 -2.88 9.61 6.14
C GLU A 38 -3.27 8.84 7.41
N ALA A 39 -3.97 7.72 7.28
CA ALA A 39 -4.36 6.87 8.40
C ALA A 39 -3.16 6.28 9.16
N LEU A 40 -2.05 6.03 8.46
CA LEU A 40 -0.80 5.56 9.06
C LEU A 40 -0.01 6.67 9.78
N GLY A 41 -0.42 7.94 9.68
CA GLY A 41 0.21 9.11 10.31
C GLY A 41 1.25 9.81 9.44
N GLU A 42 1.97 10.81 9.97
CA GLU A 42 2.93 11.61 9.20
C GLU A 42 4.07 10.78 8.60
N ALA A 43 4.44 11.12 7.36
CA ALA A 43 5.58 10.56 6.66
C ALA A 43 6.89 11.03 7.30
N GLY A 44 7.29 10.38 8.39
CA GLY A 44 8.59 10.62 9.01
C GLY A 44 9.73 10.06 8.14
N PRO A 45 10.97 10.59 8.27
CA PRO A 45 12.15 10.15 7.51
C PRO A 45 12.55 8.70 7.77
N HIS A 46 11.88 8.03 8.70
CA HIS A 46 12.08 6.63 9.07
C HIS A 46 10.93 5.73 8.62
N ARG A 47 10.02 6.19 7.74
CA ARG A 47 8.93 5.36 7.23
C ARG A 47 8.94 5.29 5.71
N TRP A 48 9.05 4.08 5.18
CA TRP A 48 8.85 3.78 3.78
C TRP A 48 7.54 2.99 3.61
N LEU A 49 6.63 3.50 2.78
CA LEU A 49 5.33 2.89 2.52
C LEU A 49 5.20 2.58 1.03
N THR A 50 5.07 1.30 0.70
CA THR A 50 4.79 0.82 -0.65
C THR A 50 3.41 0.18 -0.64
N ILE A 51 2.53 0.63 -1.54
CA ILE A 51 1.19 0.06 -1.72
C ILE A 51 1.06 -0.38 -3.18
N VAL A 52 0.79 -1.66 -3.38
CA VAL A 52 0.63 -2.28 -4.71
C VAL A 52 -0.80 -2.77 -4.84
N PHE A 53 -1.46 -2.35 -5.91
CA PHE A 53 -2.73 -2.90 -6.34
C PHE A 53 -2.47 -3.87 -7.49
N THR A 54 -2.98 -5.09 -7.41
CA THR A 54 -2.75 -6.14 -8.41
C THR A 54 -3.99 -6.97 -8.62
N THR A 55 -4.21 -7.46 -9.84
CA THR A 55 -5.28 -8.42 -10.15
C THR A 55 -4.83 -9.87 -10.01
N ASP A 56 -3.54 -10.08 -9.76
CA ASP A 56 -2.94 -11.40 -9.63
C ASP A 56 -3.05 -11.90 -8.17
N PRO A 57 -3.82 -12.98 -7.91
CA PRO A 57 -4.00 -13.52 -6.57
C PRO A 57 -2.73 -14.17 -6.00
N ALA A 58 -1.67 -14.39 -6.80
CA ALA A 58 -0.40 -14.91 -6.30
C ALA A 58 0.36 -13.96 -5.34
N TRP A 59 -0.13 -12.73 -5.18
CA TRP A 59 0.45 -11.71 -4.30
C TRP A 59 -0.18 -11.66 -2.89
N ILE A 60 -1.06 -12.63 -2.55
CA ILE A 60 -1.57 -12.86 -1.18
C ILE A 60 -0.67 -13.86 -0.45
#